data_AF-A0A3M1CF35-F1
#
_entry.id   AF-A0A3M1CF35-F1
#
_cell.length_a   1.000
_cell.length_b   1.000
_cell.length_c   1.000
_cell.angle_alpha   90.00
_cell.angle_beta   90.00
_cell.angle_gamma   90.00
#
_symmetry.space_group_name_H-M   'P 1'
#
loop_
_entity.id
_entity.type
_entity.pdbx_description
1 polymer ?
#
loop_
_entity_poly.entity_id
_entity_poly.type
_entity_poly.pdbx_seq_one_letter_code
_entity_poly.pdbx_strand_id
1 'polypeptide(L)'
;MINVVNYGMVEKMNLASSPYPKGVNEFEKAGFTAIASDMVKPPRVKESPVQLECRVQQIIELGKEGGAGNLVIAEVLLMHISDEILDDNKMIDPRKIDLVSRMNANWYCRANGAALFEIQKLDSDVVVGMDNIPEFAKTSGIFSEKDLVMLASERELPSVEEVDFIKKQIQDEINILSGENFYSNLCLLAKQHLNNNNVREAWKYLLIPKIN
;
A
#
# COMPACT_ATOMS: atom_id res chain seq x y z
N MET A 1 2.55 7.67 26.08
CA MET A 1 3.75 7.72 25.21
C MET A 1 3.82 6.42 24.46
N ILE A 2 3.74 6.46 23.12
CA ILE A 2 3.78 5.30 22.23
C ILE A 2 4.99 5.47 21.31
N ASN A 3 5.91 4.50 21.28
CA ASN A 3 7.09 4.54 20.44
C ASN A 3 6.92 3.53 19.31
N VAL A 4 7.17 3.96 18.08
CA VAL A 4 7.20 3.07 16.90
C VAL A 4 8.51 2.29 16.90
N VAL A 5 8.46 1.02 16.52
CA VAL A 5 9.61 0.11 16.55
C VAL A 5 10.11 -0.13 15.13
N ASN A 6 11.38 0.17 14.88
CA ASN A 6 12.06 -0.23 13.64
C ASN A 6 12.88 -1.52 13.86
N TYR A 7 13.39 -2.08 12.77
CA TYR A 7 14.17 -3.31 12.79
C TYR A 7 15.44 -3.19 13.65
N GLY A 8 16.11 -2.04 13.63
CA GLY A 8 17.33 -1.82 14.41
C GLY A 8 17.15 -1.90 15.94
N MET A 9 15.94 -1.66 16.43
CA MET A 9 15.64 -1.65 17.87
C MET A 9 14.78 -2.84 18.34
N VAL A 10 14.35 -3.73 17.44
CA VAL A 10 13.37 -4.79 17.76
C VAL A 10 13.87 -5.76 18.84
N GLU A 11 15.16 -6.11 18.85
CA GLU A 11 15.73 -7.01 19.85
C GLU A 11 15.75 -6.38 21.25
N LYS A 12 16.07 -5.08 21.35
CA LYS A 12 15.98 -4.33 22.61
C LYS A 12 14.53 -4.24 23.09
N MET A 13 13.59 -3.99 22.17
CA MET A 13 12.17 -3.99 22.50
C MET A 13 11.71 -5.36 23.02
N ASN A 14 12.20 -6.45 22.44
CA ASN A 14 11.90 -7.80 22.89
C ASN A 14 12.51 -8.09 24.28
N LEU A 15 13.73 -7.61 24.54
CA LEU A 15 14.34 -7.70 25.87
C LEU A 15 13.52 -6.94 26.94
N ALA A 16 12.94 -5.79 26.58
CA ALA A 16 12.08 -5.02 27.47
C ALA A 16 10.77 -5.73 27.86
N SER A 17 10.35 -6.78 27.13
CA SER A 17 9.14 -7.54 27.47
C SER A 17 9.37 -8.67 28.49
N SER A 18 10.61 -8.82 28.99
CA SER A 18 10.91 -9.77 30.06
C SER A 18 10.07 -9.43 31.31
N PRO A 19 9.55 -10.43 32.06
CA PRO A 19 8.66 -10.21 33.19
C PRO A 19 9.41 -9.70 34.43
N TYR A 20 9.94 -8.47 34.36
CA TYR A 20 10.65 -7.85 35.45
C TYR A 20 9.72 -7.54 36.63
N PRO A 21 10.22 -7.59 37.88
CA PRO A 21 9.45 -7.19 39.05
C PRO A 21 9.02 -5.72 39.01
N LYS A 22 7.94 -5.40 39.72
CA LYS A 22 7.47 -4.02 39.90
C LYS A 22 8.59 -3.11 40.40
N GLY A 23 8.73 -1.95 39.77
CA GLY A 23 9.72 -0.93 40.12
C GLY A 23 11.06 -1.06 39.39
N VAL A 24 11.27 -2.13 38.62
CA VAL A 24 12.40 -2.22 37.68
C VAL A 24 12.10 -1.35 36.46
N ASN A 25 13.09 -0.57 36.02
CA ASN A 25 13.00 0.26 34.82
C ASN A 25 13.52 -0.50 33.59
N GLU A 26 12.63 -0.84 32.66
CA GLU A 26 12.97 -1.59 31.46
C GLU A 26 13.81 -0.79 30.46
N PHE A 27 13.83 0.56 30.52
CA PHE A 27 14.77 1.35 29.73
C PHE A 27 16.21 0.96 30.02
N GLU A 28 16.57 0.82 31.30
CA GLU A 28 17.91 0.44 31.72
C GLU A 28 18.22 -1.01 31.37
N LYS A 29 17.24 -1.92 31.56
CA LYS A 29 17.41 -3.35 31.26
C LYS A 29 17.60 -3.63 29.78
N ALA A 30 16.85 -2.94 28.92
CA ALA A 30 16.92 -3.08 27.47
C ALA A 30 17.99 -2.20 26.81
N GLY A 31 18.59 -1.26 27.56
CA GLY A 31 19.57 -0.32 27.03
C GLY A 31 18.98 0.71 26.07
N PHE A 32 17.79 1.23 26.40
CA PHE A 32 17.16 2.36 25.72
C PHE A 32 17.51 3.68 26.37
N THR A 33 17.64 4.72 25.55
CA THR A 33 17.90 6.08 26.06
C THR A 33 16.57 6.81 26.28
N ALA A 34 16.23 7.06 27.54
CA ALA A 34 15.07 7.87 27.90
C ALA A 34 15.33 9.34 27.59
N ILE A 35 14.39 10.00 26.90
CA ILE A 35 14.39 11.45 26.67
C ILE A 35 13.07 12.06 27.14
N ALA A 36 13.10 13.33 27.54
CA ALA A 36 11.91 14.03 28.00
C ALA A 36 10.86 14.17 26.87
N SER A 37 9.60 14.13 27.29
CA SER A 37 8.42 14.44 26.49
C SER A 37 8.02 15.89 26.76
N ASP A 38 7.34 16.53 25.80
CA ASP A 38 6.98 17.95 25.89
C ASP A 38 5.59 18.17 26.50
N MET A 39 4.65 17.27 26.20
CA MET A 39 3.23 17.37 26.56
C MET A 39 2.81 16.36 27.65
N VAL A 40 3.59 15.30 27.89
CA VAL A 40 3.27 14.25 28.86
C VAL A 40 4.43 13.91 29.80
N LYS A 41 4.14 13.29 30.95
CA LYS A 41 5.18 12.89 31.92
C LYS A 41 6.05 11.68 31.50
N PRO A 42 5.50 10.60 30.90
CA PRO A 42 6.31 9.43 30.55
C PRO A 42 7.35 9.78 29.48
N PRO A 43 8.60 9.30 29.59
CA PRO A 43 9.67 9.63 28.64
C PRO A 43 9.49 8.92 27.30
N ARG A 44 10.12 9.47 26.26
CA ARG A 44 10.23 8.88 24.93
C ARG A 44 11.46 7.99 24.82
N VAL A 45 11.46 7.07 23.86
CA VAL A 45 12.64 6.26 23.50
C VAL A 45 13.38 6.99 22.38
N LYS A 46 14.62 7.43 22.64
CA LYS A 46 15.43 8.18 21.67
C LYS A 46 15.61 7.45 20.34
N GLU A 47 15.77 6.13 20.41
CA GLU A 47 16.05 5.25 19.27
C GLU A 47 14.83 5.03 18.36
N SER A 48 13.63 5.42 18.80
CA SER A 48 12.40 5.25 18.02
C SER A 48 12.35 6.27 16.87
N PRO A 49 11.98 5.86 15.64
CA PRO A 49 11.88 6.78 14.51
C PRO A 49 10.64 7.70 14.58
N VAL A 50 9.60 7.29 15.32
CA VAL A 50 8.36 8.06 15.51
C VAL A 50 7.84 7.87 16.94
N GLN A 51 7.56 8.97 17.62
CA GLN A 51 7.08 9.00 19.00
C GLN A 51 5.77 9.77 19.11
N LEU A 52 4.76 9.14 19.71
CA LEU A 52 3.44 9.73 19.92
C LEU A 52 3.23 10.02 21.41
N GLU A 53 3.16 11.29 21.74
CA GLU A 53 2.72 11.74 23.05
C GLU A 53 1.20 11.70 23.10
N CYS A 54 0.65 10.90 24.01
CA CYS A 54 -0.78 10.62 24.03
C CYS A 54 -1.40 10.85 25.41
N ARG A 55 -2.64 11.34 25.41
CA ARG A 55 -3.53 11.40 26.58
C ARG A 55 -4.54 10.26 26.52
N VAL A 56 -4.65 9.48 27.58
CA VAL A 56 -5.70 8.44 27.67
C VAL A 56 -7.06 9.12 27.75
N GLN A 57 -7.95 8.78 26.82
CA GLN A 57 -9.34 9.25 26.82
C GLN A 57 -10.27 8.24 27.49
N GLN A 58 -10.07 6.96 27.22
CA GLN A 58 -10.93 5.89 27.73
C GLN A 58 -10.15 4.59 27.89
N ILE A 59 -10.52 3.81 28.91
CA ILE A 59 -10.08 2.43 29.09
C ILE A 59 -11.33 1.56 29.16
N ILE A 60 -11.42 0.56 28.30
CA ILE A 60 -12.54 -0.38 28.21
C ILE A 60 -12.01 -1.78 28.54
N GLU A 61 -12.49 -2.37 29.64
CA GLU A 61 -12.23 -3.76 29.98
C GLU A 61 -12.95 -4.68 28.98
N LEU A 62 -12.23 -5.65 28.40
CA LEU A 62 -12.80 -6.56 27.40
C LEU A 62 -13.31 -7.89 27.99
N GLY A 63 -13.13 -8.09 29.30
CA GLY A 63 -13.56 -9.30 30.00
C GLY A 63 -13.10 -9.29 31.46
N LYS A 64 -13.60 -10.25 32.24
CA LYS A 64 -13.33 -10.38 33.68
C LYS A 64 -12.49 -11.60 34.06
N GLU A 65 -12.32 -12.54 33.13
CA GLU A 65 -11.59 -13.78 33.34
C GLU A 65 -10.12 -13.65 32.90
N GLY A 66 -9.30 -14.65 33.27
CA GLY A 66 -7.89 -14.71 32.89
C GLY A 66 -7.69 -14.66 31.37
N GLY A 67 -6.76 -13.82 30.92
CA GLY A 67 -6.47 -13.60 29.49
C GLY A 67 -7.25 -12.45 28.84
N ALA A 68 -8.17 -11.81 29.57
CA ALA A 68 -8.82 -10.59 29.09
C ALA A 68 -7.83 -9.41 29.00
N GLY A 69 -7.96 -8.62 27.93
CA GLY A 69 -7.20 -7.39 27.74
C GLY A 69 -8.00 -6.12 28.05
N ASN A 70 -7.33 -4.98 27.95
CA ASN A 70 -7.95 -3.66 28.01
C ASN A 70 -7.78 -2.95 26.67
N LEU A 71 -8.86 -2.38 26.13
CA LEU A 71 -8.81 -1.46 25.02
C LEU A 71 -8.57 -0.05 25.57
N VAL A 72 -7.42 0.53 25.23
CA VAL A 72 -7.05 1.90 25.63
C VAL A 72 -7.20 2.81 24.41
N ILE A 73 -8.13 3.77 24.50
CA ILE A 73 -8.33 4.82 23.49
C ILE A 73 -7.56 6.05 23.96
N ALA A 74 -6.69 6.56 23.11
CA ALA A 74 -5.83 7.69 23.43
C ALA A 74 -5.78 8.73 22.31
N GLU A 75 -5.78 10.01 22.71
CA GLU A 75 -5.62 11.17 21.84
C GLU A 75 -4.13 11.45 21.63
N VAL A 76 -3.70 11.58 20.38
CA VAL A 76 -2.33 12.02 20.06
C VAL A 76 -2.26 13.54 20.22
N LEU A 77 -1.42 14.01 21.15
CA LEU A 77 -1.20 15.43 21.43
C LEU A 77 -0.06 16.01 20.62
N LEU A 78 1.01 15.24 20.45
CA LEU A 78 2.21 15.63 19.74
C LEU A 78 2.88 14.40 19.12
N MET A 79 3.36 14.56 17.88
CA MET A 79 4.13 13.56 17.17
C MET A 79 5.55 14.09 16.97
N HIS A 80 6.54 13.29 17.30
CA HIS A 80 7.94 13.51 16.94
C HIS A 80 8.33 12.52 15.86
N ILE A 81 8.95 13.00 14.79
CA ILE A 81 9.39 12.19 13.66
C ILE A 81 10.87 12.47 13.46
N SER A 82 11.69 11.43 13.34
CA SER A 82 13.11 11.60 13.00
C SER A 82 13.26 12.15 11.58
N ASP A 83 14.05 13.21 11.41
CA ASP A 83 14.37 13.75 10.07
C ASP A 83 15.06 12.70 9.17
N GLU A 84 15.73 11.71 9.76
CA GLU A 84 16.42 10.65 9.03
C GLU A 84 15.49 9.76 8.20
N ILE A 85 14.20 9.67 8.58
CA ILE A 85 13.21 8.85 7.90
C ILE A 85 12.36 9.64 6.89
N LEU A 86 12.60 10.94 6.75
CA LEU A 86 11.86 11.78 5.83
C LEU A 86 12.49 11.77 4.43
N ASP A 87 11.66 11.94 3.41
CA ASP A 87 12.08 12.24 2.04
C ASP A 87 12.25 13.76 1.81
N ASP A 88 12.58 14.13 0.58
CA ASP A 88 12.79 15.53 0.20
C ASP A 88 11.53 16.40 0.33
N ASN A 89 10.34 15.76 0.33
CA ASN A 89 9.04 16.41 0.51
C ASN A 89 8.58 16.44 1.97
N LYS A 90 9.45 16.06 2.92
CA LYS A 90 9.12 15.95 4.36
C LYS A 90 8.03 14.93 4.68
N MET A 91 7.88 13.92 3.82
CA MET A 91 7.01 12.77 4.04
C MET A 91 7.82 11.58 4.54
N ILE A 92 7.19 10.67 5.30
CA ILE A 92 7.85 9.45 5.77
C ILE A 92 8.18 8.56 4.57
N ASP A 93 9.47 8.28 4.36
CA ASP A 93 9.93 7.35 3.33
C ASP A 93 9.77 5.90 3.85
N PRO A 94 8.91 5.07 3.22
CA PRO A 94 8.69 3.69 3.66
C PRO A 94 9.96 2.82 3.63
N ARG A 95 10.97 3.20 2.85
CA ARG A 95 12.26 2.49 2.76
C ARG A 95 13.19 2.84 3.93
N LYS A 96 13.02 4.02 4.54
CA LYS A 96 13.90 4.51 5.62
C LYS A 96 13.36 4.19 7.02
N ILE A 97 12.04 4.15 7.21
CA ILE A 97 11.43 3.92 8.53
C ILE A 97 11.65 2.50 9.08
N ASP A 98 11.87 1.52 8.19
CA ASP A 98 12.31 0.16 8.51
C ASP A 98 11.48 -0.57 9.58
N LEU A 99 10.16 -0.53 9.45
CA LEU A 99 9.22 -1.05 10.45
C LEU A 99 9.26 -2.57 10.59
N VAL A 100 8.84 -3.03 11.77
CA VAL A 100 8.58 -4.45 12.06
C VAL A 100 7.14 -4.67 12.51
N SER A 101 6.61 -5.84 12.19
CA SER A 101 5.30 -6.31 12.66
C SER A 101 5.44 -7.63 13.41
N ARG A 102 4.68 -7.80 14.50
CA ARG A 102 4.64 -9.06 15.26
C ARG A 102 3.81 -10.11 14.53
N MET A 103 4.34 -11.33 14.43
CA MET A 103 3.65 -12.52 13.94
C MET A 103 3.45 -13.52 15.10
N ASN A 104 2.99 -14.73 14.79
CA ASN A 104 2.80 -15.77 15.80
C ASN A 104 4.11 -16.17 16.50
N ALA A 105 4.04 -16.50 17.79
CA ALA A 105 5.17 -16.91 18.62
C ALA A 105 6.35 -15.93 18.51
N ASN A 106 7.53 -16.40 18.10
CA ASN A 106 8.76 -15.61 18.02
C ASN A 106 8.95 -14.91 16.67
N TRP A 107 8.01 -15.05 15.73
CA TRP A 107 8.18 -14.55 14.38
C TRP A 107 7.84 -13.06 14.27
N TYR A 108 8.60 -12.37 13.43
CA TYR A 108 8.38 -10.99 13.03
C TYR A 108 8.51 -10.89 11.51
N CYS A 109 7.84 -9.90 10.92
CA CYS A 109 8.09 -9.50 9.55
C CYS A 109 8.76 -8.12 9.54
N ARG A 110 9.77 -7.95 8.68
CA ARG A 110 10.42 -6.67 8.41
C ARG A 110 9.80 -6.07 7.15
N ALA A 111 9.16 -4.91 7.28
CA ALA A 111 8.51 -4.21 6.18
C ALA A 111 9.53 -3.32 5.45
N ASN A 112 10.51 -3.92 4.75
CA ASN A 112 11.55 -3.21 4.00
C ASN A 112 12.02 -4.03 2.77
N GLY A 113 12.73 -3.40 1.85
CA GLY A 113 13.36 -4.02 0.70
C GLY A 113 12.34 -4.64 -0.24
N ALA A 114 12.51 -5.92 -0.55
CA ALA A 114 11.63 -6.66 -1.46
C ALA A 114 10.19 -6.84 -0.94
N ALA A 115 9.93 -6.57 0.34
CA ALA A 115 8.57 -6.58 0.89
C ALA A 115 7.76 -5.33 0.50
N LEU A 116 8.43 -4.25 0.07
CA LEU A 116 7.79 -3.01 -0.34
C LEU A 116 7.46 -3.07 -1.84
N PHE A 117 6.22 -2.72 -2.16
CA PHE A 117 5.77 -2.47 -3.52
C PHE A 117 4.78 -1.31 -3.51
N GLU A 118 4.77 -0.54 -4.58
CA GLU A 118 3.90 0.62 -4.72
C GLU A 118 2.65 0.22 -5.51
N ILE A 119 1.50 0.64 -4.99
CA ILE A 119 0.25 0.66 -5.74
C ILE A 119 -0.13 2.12 -5.84
N GLN A 120 -0.35 2.59 -7.06
CA GLN A 120 -0.86 3.93 -7.28
C GLN A 120 -2.25 4.05 -6.65
N LYS A 121 -2.38 4.95 -5.69
CA LYS A 121 -3.67 5.28 -5.12
C LYS A 121 -4.53 5.88 -6.24
N LEU A 122 -5.72 5.31 -6.44
CA LEU A 122 -6.75 5.99 -7.20
C LEU A 122 -7.24 7.14 -6.33
N ASP A 123 -7.00 8.37 -6.77
CA ASP A 123 -7.66 9.53 -6.16
C ASP A 123 -9.18 9.34 -6.26
N SER A 124 -9.96 10.11 -5.50
CA SER A 124 -11.41 9.93 -5.22
C SER A 124 -12.38 9.86 -6.42
N ASP A 125 -11.88 9.72 -7.63
CA ASP A 125 -12.63 9.60 -8.87
C ASP A 125 -13.14 8.17 -9.08
N VAL A 126 -14.36 8.07 -9.61
CA VAL A 126 -14.92 6.80 -10.08
C VAL A 126 -14.15 6.38 -11.33
N VAL A 127 -13.59 5.17 -11.34
CA VAL A 127 -12.90 4.59 -12.49
C VAL A 127 -13.83 3.73 -13.33
N VAL A 128 -13.38 3.38 -14.54
CA VAL A 128 -14.12 2.57 -15.51
C VAL A 128 -14.58 1.23 -14.92
N GLY A 129 -13.76 0.57 -14.11
CA GLY A 129 -14.12 -0.68 -13.46
C GLY A 129 -14.04 -1.93 -14.35
N MET A 130 -14.07 -3.10 -13.70
CA MET A 130 -13.91 -4.41 -14.36
C MET A 130 -15.10 -4.79 -15.24
N ASP A 131 -16.30 -4.32 -14.91
CA ASP A 131 -17.55 -4.58 -15.62
C ASP A 131 -17.53 -4.02 -17.04
N ASN A 132 -16.81 -2.91 -17.27
CA ASN A 132 -16.69 -2.30 -18.58
C ASN A 132 -15.67 -2.97 -19.53
N ILE A 133 -14.79 -3.84 -19.00
CA ILE A 133 -13.81 -4.57 -19.82
C ILE A 133 -14.55 -5.61 -20.67
N PRO A 134 -14.35 -5.63 -22.02
CA PRO A 134 -15.01 -6.61 -22.89
C PRO A 134 -14.72 -8.05 -22.51
N GLU A 135 -15.71 -8.93 -22.66
CA GLU A 135 -15.59 -10.35 -22.26
C GLU A 135 -14.49 -11.08 -23.02
N PHE A 136 -14.28 -10.76 -24.31
CA PHE A 136 -13.20 -11.33 -25.11
C PHE A 136 -11.81 -10.96 -24.57
N ALA A 137 -11.66 -9.81 -23.91
CA ALA A 137 -10.39 -9.41 -23.28
C ALA A 137 -10.18 -10.18 -21.98
N LYS A 138 -11.21 -10.27 -21.13
CA LYS A 138 -11.19 -11.02 -19.87
C LYS A 138 -10.84 -12.50 -20.07
N THR A 139 -11.41 -13.12 -21.10
CA THR A 139 -11.27 -14.55 -21.38
C THR A 139 -10.14 -14.89 -22.35
N SER A 140 -9.40 -13.89 -22.85
CA SER A 140 -8.36 -14.07 -23.88
C SER A 140 -7.17 -14.93 -23.45
N GLY A 141 -6.86 -15.01 -22.15
CA GLY A 141 -5.61 -15.57 -21.64
C GLY A 141 -4.36 -14.71 -21.93
N ILE A 142 -4.51 -13.54 -22.57
CA ILE A 142 -3.41 -12.62 -22.92
C ILE A 142 -3.12 -11.66 -21.77
N PHE A 143 -4.16 -11.23 -21.05
CA PHE A 143 -4.06 -10.32 -19.91
C PHE A 143 -3.94 -11.09 -18.60
N SER A 144 -2.99 -10.72 -17.76
CA SER A 144 -2.91 -11.15 -16.36
C SER A 144 -3.95 -10.41 -15.51
N GLU A 145 -4.19 -10.87 -14.28
CA GLU A 145 -5.06 -10.15 -13.34
C GLU A 145 -4.61 -8.70 -13.11
N LYS A 146 -3.30 -8.47 -13.01
CA LYS A 146 -2.71 -7.14 -12.89
C LYS A 146 -3.08 -6.26 -14.09
N ASP A 147 -3.03 -6.80 -15.30
CA ASP A 147 -3.35 -6.06 -16.52
C ASP A 147 -4.82 -5.64 -16.55
N LEU A 148 -5.73 -6.54 -16.16
CA LEU A 148 -7.15 -6.24 -16.08
C LEU A 148 -7.43 -5.16 -15.02
N VAL A 149 -6.73 -5.20 -13.89
CA VAL A 149 -6.81 -4.14 -12.86
C VAL A 149 -6.31 -2.80 -13.41
N MET A 150 -5.22 -2.79 -14.17
CA MET A 150 -4.72 -1.58 -14.81
C MET A 150 -5.73 -1.00 -15.81
N LEU A 151 -6.34 -1.82 -16.66
CA LEU A 151 -7.42 -1.39 -17.57
C LEU A 151 -8.62 -0.83 -16.79
N ALA A 152 -9.07 -1.54 -15.75
CA ALA A 152 -10.18 -1.10 -14.91
C ALA A 152 -9.91 0.20 -14.14
N SER A 153 -8.63 0.54 -13.94
CA SER A 153 -8.20 1.76 -13.25
C SER A 153 -8.19 3.02 -14.14
N GLU A 154 -8.47 2.88 -15.44
CA GLU A 154 -8.66 4.03 -16.32
C GLU A 154 -9.82 4.89 -15.82
N ARG A 155 -9.67 6.22 -15.90
CA ARG A 155 -10.70 7.13 -15.36
C ARG A 155 -11.95 7.12 -16.21
N GLU A 156 -11.76 7.22 -17.52
CA GLU A 156 -12.85 7.30 -18.49
C GLU A 156 -12.49 6.51 -19.74
N LEU A 157 -13.50 5.88 -20.35
CA LEU A 157 -13.32 5.20 -21.62
C LEU A 157 -12.94 6.23 -22.72
N PRO A 158 -12.05 5.87 -23.65
CA PRO A 158 -11.80 6.66 -24.85
C PRO A 158 -13.10 6.96 -25.60
N SER A 159 -13.18 8.15 -26.17
CA SER A 159 -14.31 8.56 -27.00
C SER A 159 -14.41 7.74 -28.29
N VAL A 160 -15.60 7.71 -28.89
CA VAL A 160 -15.84 7.03 -30.18
C VAL A 160 -14.89 7.56 -31.27
N GLU A 161 -14.62 8.87 -31.28
CA GLU A 161 -13.71 9.52 -32.24
C GLU A 161 -12.26 9.04 -32.09
N GLU A 162 -11.79 8.90 -30.85
CA GLU A 162 -10.45 8.38 -30.55
C GLU A 162 -10.28 6.93 -31.05
N VAL A 163 -11.31 6.11 -30.86
CA VAL A 163 -11.28 4.71 -31.29
C VAL A 163 -11.40 4.59 -32.81
N ASP A 164 -12.28 5.37 -33.44
CA ASP A 164 -12.42 5.41 -34.91
C ASP A 164 -11.15 5.86 -35.61
N PHE A 165 -10.42 6.80 -35.01
CA PHE A 165 -9.12 7.23 -35.51
C PHE A 165 -8.12 6.06 -35.54
N ILE A 166 -8.01 5.31 -34.43
CA ILE A 166 -7.14 4.12 -34.38
C ILE A 166 -7.62 3.04 -35.34
N LYS A 167 -8.91 2.75 -35.40
CA LYS A 167 -9.51 1.76 -36.33
C LYS A 167 -9.11 2.05 -37.78
N LYS A 168 -9.13 3.33 -38.20
CA LYS A 168 -8.70 3.76 -39.53
C LYS A 168 -7.19 3.57 -39.75
N GLN A 169 -6.37 3.87 -38.74
CA GLN A 169 -4.91 3.70 -38.85
C GLN A 169 -4.49 2.24 -39.04
N ILE A 170 -5.18 1.32 -38.37
CA ILE A 170 -4.87 -0.12 -38.45
C ILE A 170 -5.79 -0.86 -39.43
N GLN A 171 -6.52 -0.15 -40.30
CA GLN A 171 -7.53 -0.75 -41.18
C GLN A 171 -6.93 -1.83 -42.10
N ASP A 172 -5.71 -1.61 -42.61
CA ASP A 172 -5.01 -2.57 -43.45
C ASP A 172 -4.62 -3.84 -42.66
N GLU A 173 -4.17 -3.68 -41.41
CA GLU A 173 -3.90 -4.79 -40.50
C GLU A 173 -5.20 -5.54 -40.16
N ILE A 174 -6.29 -4.84 -39.87
CA ILE A 174 -7.60 -5.43 -39.61
C ILE A 174 -8.06 -6.28 -40.80
N ASN A 175 -7.91 -5.78 -42.03
CA ASN A 175 -8.30 -6.49 -43.25
C ASN A 175 -7.50 -7.79 -43.45
N ILE A 176 -6.21 -7.79 -43.06
CA ILE A 176 -5.35 -8.98 -43.09
C ILE A 176 -5.71 -9.97 -41.97
N LEU A 177 -6.15 -9.46 -40.81
CA LEU A 177 -6.45 -10.23 -39.60
C LEU A 177 -7.91 -10.71 -39.53
N SER A 178 -8.75 -10.39 -40.52
CA SER A 178 -10.16 -10.78 -40.57
C SER A 178 -10.31 -12.31 -40.55
N GLY A 179 -10.79 -12.87 -39.43
CA GLY A 179 -10.96 -14.31 -39.23
C GLY A 179 -10.99 -14.73 -37.75
N GLU A 180 -10.67 -16.00 -37.47
CA GLU A 180 -10.70 -16.60 -36.11
C GLU A 180 -9.83 -15.87 -35.06
N ASN A 181 -8.84 -15.08 -35.49
CA ASN A 181 -7.86 -14.43 -34.60
C ASN A 181 -8.12 -12.93 -34.34
N PHE A 182 -9.21 -12.34 -34.85
CA PHE A 182 -9.45 -10.90 -34.77
C PHE A 182 -9.38 -10.34 -33.34
N TYR A 183 -10.14 -10.91 -32.40
CA TYR A 183 -10.15 -10.46 -31.00
C TYR A 183 -8.81 -10.69 -30.29
N SER A 184 -8.13 -11.81 -30.60
CA SER A 184 -6.81 -12.13 -30.03
C SER A 184 -5.77 -11.08 -30.44
N ASN A 185 -5.78 -10.65 -31.70
CA ASN A 185 -4.86 -9.62 -32.18
C ASN A 185 -5.11 -8.25 -31.55
N LEU A 186 -6.38 -7.85 -31.37
CA LEU A 186 -6.71 -6.63 -30.63
C LEU A 186 -6.19 -6.68 -29.19
N CYS A 187 -6.34 -7.83 -28.51
CA CYS A 187 -5.80 -8.02 -27.17
C CYS A 187 -4.27 -7.92 -27.15
N LEU A 188 -3.57 -8.48 -28.15
CA LEU A 188 -2.11 -8.37 -28.24
C LEU A 188 -1.64 -6.92 -28.45
N LEU A 189 -2.30 -6.17 -29.33
CA LEU A 189 -2.00 -4.75 -29.56
C LEU A 189 -2.26 -3.92 -28.30
N ALA A 190 -3.41 -4.12 -27.65
CA ALA A 190 -3.72 -3.49 -26.37
C ALA A 190 -2.69 -3.83 -25.29
N LYS A 191 -2.24 -5.09 -25.22
CA LYS A 191 -1.22 -5.56 -24.27
C LYS A 191 0.13 -4.87 -24.49
N GLN A 192 0.53 -4.58 -25.73
CA GLN A 192 1.75 -3.83 -26.02
C GLN A 192 1.70 -2.42 -25.44
N HIS A 193 0.57 -1.71 -25.59
CA HIS A 193 0.38 -0.39 -25.01
C HIS A 193 0.35 -0.43 -23.48
N LEU A 194 -0.30 -1.45 -22.91
CA LEU A 194 -0.39 -1.62 -21.47
C LEU A 194 0.98 -1.88 -20.82
N ASN A 195 1.86 -2.65 -21.47
CA ASN A 195 3.24 -2.87 -21.02
C ASN A 195 4.06 -1.56 -20.99
N ASN A 196 3.68 -0.55 -21.77
CA ASN A 196 4.28 0.79 -21.78
C ASN A 196 3.54 1.78 -20.85
N ASN A 197 2.65 1.31 -19.97
CA ASN A 197 1.78 2.11 -19.10
C ASN A 197 0.82 3.06 -19.84
N ASN A 198 0.53 2.82 -21.12
CA ASN A 198 -0.43 3.60 -21.91
C ASN A 198 -1.83 2.97 -21.86
N VAL A 199 -2.48 3.04 -20.69
CA VAL A 199 -3.78 2.38 -20.43
C VAL A 199 -4.88 2.88 -21.38
N ARG A 200 -4.97 4.20 -21.59
CA ARG A 200 -5.96 4.81 -22.50
C ARG A 200 -5.82 4.33 -23.95
N GLU A 201 -4.59 4.19 -24.44
CA GLU A 201 -4.35 3.65 -25.78
C GLU A 201 -4.77 2.18 -25.86
N ALA A 202 -4.46 1.37 -24.85
CA ALA A 202 -4.88 -0.02 -24.80
C ALA A 202 -6.41 -0.16 -24.90
N TRP A 203 -7.15 0.70 -24.20
CA TRP A 203 -8.61 0.73 -24.30
C TRP A 203 -9.14 1.01 -25.71
N LYS A 204 -8.45 1.84 -26.52
CA LYS A 204 -8.92 2.15 -27.87
C LYS A 204 -9.04 0.88 -28.71
N TYR A 205 -8.05 0.00 -28.67
CA TYR A 205 -8.09 -1.29 -29.38
C TYR A 205 -9.20 -2.21 -28.88
N LEU A 206 -9.43 -2.26 -27.56
CA LEU A 206 -10.47 -3.10 -26.96
C LEU A 206 -11.90 -2.63 -27.27
N LEU A 207 -12.07 -1.34 -27.61
CA LEU A 207 -13.37 -0.76 -27.95
C LEU A 207 -13.69 -0.80 -29.45
N ILE A 208 -12.74 -1.11 -30.33
CA ILE A 208 -12.96 -1.21 -31.80
C ILE A 208 -14.20 -2.04 -32.17
N PRO A 209 -14.46 -3.22 -31.55
CA PRO A 209 -15.63 -4.03 -31.88
C PRO A 209 -16.98 -3.38 -31.51
N LYS A 210 -17.00 -2.38 -30.62
CA LYS A 210 -18.23 -1.71 -30.16
C LYS A 210 -18.70 -0.57 -31.08
N ILE A 211 -17.89 -0.15 -32.06
CA ILE A 211 -18.19 0.97 -32.98
C ILE A 211 -18.59 0.45 -34.37
N ASN A 212 -19.23 -0.72 -34.41
CA ASN A 212 -19.80 -1.29 -35.63
C ASN A 212 -21.30 -1.04 -35.69
#